data_AF-A0A0D2FFB6-F1
#
_entry.id   AF-A0A0D2FFB6-F1
#
_cell.length_a   1.000
_cell.length_b   1.000
_cell.length_c   1.000
_cell.angle_alpha   90.00
_cell.angle_beta   90.00
_cell.angle_gamma   90.00
#
_symmetry.space_group_name_H-M   'P 1'
#
loop_
_entity.id
_entity.type
_entity.pdbx_description
1 polymer ?
#
loop_
_entity_poly.entity_id
_entity_poly.type
_entity_poly.pdbx_seq_one_letter_code
_entity_poly.pdbx_strand_id
1 'polypeptide(L)'
;MDQYERMKFAVRNDEFMEVLDLLNEGAKPTMTDFVQAIQNKSFPILELFLNDGFDINKQVRGDYPPPLSYALDDMETTKWMIAHGALPNARCETGNTEYLFDAGASVKFGQPLHFAVRHQRPQATIQLLLNKGASINQVMFSNHSASYLQFECLGVGAPLHEAAKSKNKGLIKLLLANGADPSIPDSRGKLPEL
;
A
#
# COMPACT_ATOMS: atom_id res chain seq x y z
N MET A 1 -16.01 -0.83 -31.77
CA MET A 1 -15.38 -1.00 -30.45
C MET A 1 -16.26 -0.26 -29.46
N ASP A 2 -16.62 -0.86 -28.32
CA ASP A 2 -17.39 -0.13 -27.30
C ASP A 2 -16.53 0.97 -26.65
N GLN A 3 -17.15 1.88 -25.89
CA GLN A 3 -16.46 2.99 -25.23
C GLN A 3 -15.36 2.51 -24.26
N TYR A 4 -15.54 1.34 -23.65
CA TYR A 4 -14.58 0.77 -22.71
C TYR A 4 -13.29 0.32 -23.41
N GLU A 5 -13.40 -0.41 -24.51
CA GLU A 5 -12.22 -0.81 -25.29
C GLU A 5 -11.56 0.38 -26.00
N ARG A 6 -12.34 1.38 -26.43
CA ARG A 6 -11.79 2.65 -26.97
C ARG A 6 -10.94 3.37 -25.92
N MET A 7 -11.46 3.54 -24.69
CA MET A 7 -10.72 4.18 -23.60
C MET A 7 -9.41 3.46 -23.31
N LYS A 8 -9.44 2.13 -23.17
CA LYS A 8 -8.23 1.33 -22.94
C LYS A 8 -7.19 1.51 -24.04
N PHE A 9 -7.61 1.57 -25.30
CA PHE A 9 -6.70 1.77 -26.43
C PHE A 9 -6.11 3.19 -26.42
N ALA A 10 -6.94 4.22 -26.24
CA ALA A 10 -6.54 5.61 -26.19
C ALA A 10 -5.50 5.85 -25.07
N VAL A 11 -5.79 5.35 -23.86
CA VAL A 11 -4.89 5.50 -22.71
C VAL A 11 -3.59 4.74 -22.92
N ARG A 12 -3.65 3.50 -23.42
CA ARG A 12 -2.44 2.70 -23.71
C ARG A 12 -1.49 3.42 -24.67
N ASN A 13 -2.04 4.12 -25.67
CA ASN A 13 -1.27 4.88 -26.66
C ASN A 13 -1.03 6.35 -26.27
N ASP A 14 -1.43 6.76 -25.06
CA ASP A 14 -1.28 8.14 -24.55
C ASP A 14 -1.98 9.20 -25.41
N GLU A 15 -3.13 8.86 -25.99
CA GLU A 15 -3.92 9.71 -26.89
C GLU A 15 -4.82 10.67 -26.10
N PHE A 16 -4.26 11.77 -25.58
CA PHE A 16 -4.97 12.75 -24.75
C PHE A 16 -6.32 13.22 -25.33
N MET A 17 -6.37 13.55 -26.62
CA MET A 17 -7.59 14.07 -27.26
C MET A 17 -8.70 13.01 -27.33
N GLU A 18 -8.36 11.76 -27.66
CA GLU A 18 -9.36 10.67 -27.70
C GLU A 18 -9.88 10.37 -26.29
N VAL A 19 -9.01 10.42 -25.27
CA VAL A 19 -9.44 10.30 -23.87
C VAL A 19 -10.40 11.42 -23.49
N LEU A 20 -10.06 12.68 -23.81
CA LEU A 20 -10.92 13.83 -23.54
C LEU A 20 -12.29 13.70 -24.21
N ASP A 21 -12.32 13.30 -25.48
CA ASP A 21 -13.57 13.12 -26.23
C ASP A 21 -14.42 12.00 -25.62
N LEU A 22 -13.82 10.87 -25.23
CA LEU A 22 -14.52 9.78 -24.56
C LEU A 22 -15.11 10.19 -23.20
N LEU A 23 -14.38 10.96 -22.40
CA LEU A 23 -14.90 11.49 -21.13
C LEU A 23 -16.07 12.45 -21.36
N ASN A 24 -16.00 13.31 -22.38
CA ASN A 24 -17.09 14.21 -22.77
C ASN A 24 -18.32 13.45 -23.29
N GLU A 25 -18.14 12.28 -23.91
CA GLU A 25 -19.21 11.34 -24.28
C GLU A 25 -19.81 10.59 -23.07
N GLY A 26 -19.31 10.82 -21.85
CA GLY A 26 -19.78 10.21 -20.62
C GLY A 26 -19.15 8.85 -20.30
N ALA A 27 -18.10 8.44 -21.02
CA ALA A 27 -17.32 7.27 -20.63
C ALA A 27 -16.66 7.52 -19.26
N LYS A 28 -16.52 6.47 -18.46
CA LYS A 28 -15.89 6.56 -17.14
C LYS A 28 -14.60 5.73 -17.09
N PRO A 29 -13.49 6.31 -16.61
CA PRO A 29 -12.23 5.59 -16.52
C PRO A 29 -12.31 4.49 -15.46
N THR A 30 -11.70 3.36 -15.77
CA THR A 30 -11.55 2.23 -14.86
C THR A 30 -10.23 2.30 -14.11
N MET A 31 -10.07 1.44 -13.11
CA MET A 31 -8.78 1.31 -12.42
C MET A 31 -7.64 0.96 -13.38
N THR A 32 -7.91 0.09 -14.34
CA THR A 32 -6.93 -0.33 -15.34
C THR A 32 -6.47 0.86 -16.18
N ASP A 33 -7.38 1.74 -16.57
CA ASP A 33 -7.06 2.95 -17.34
C ASP A 33 -6.18 3.90 -16.51
N PHE A 34 -6.54 4.12 -15.24
CA PHE A 34 -5.76 4.97 -14.35
C PHE A 34 -4.33 4.42 -14.12
N VAL A 35 -4.20 3.11 -13.90
CA VAL A 35 -2.89 2.45 -13.76
C VAL A 35 -2.07 2.54 -15.06
N GLN A 36 -2.70 2.38 -16.22
CA GLN A 36 -2.00 2.53 -17.50
C GLN A 36 -1.49 3.97 -17.70
N ALA A 37 -2.27 4.99 -17.31
CA ALA A 37 -1.84 6.39 -17.36
C ALA A 37 -0.67 6.68 -16.40
N ILE A 38 -0.63 6.05 -15.21
CA ILE A 38 0.53 6.08 -14.30
C ILE A 38 1.76 5.48 -14.98
N GLN A 39 1.64 4.30 -15.58
CA GLN A 39 2.75 3.62 -16.26
C GLN A 39 3.28 4.40 -17.47
N ASN A 40 2.39 5.13 -18.14
CA ASN A 40 2.74 6.03 -19.23
C ASN A 40 3.31 7.37 -18.74
N LYS A 41 3.27 7.66 -17.43
CA LYS A 41 3.65 8.94 -16.82
C LYS A 41 2.88 10.13 -17.42
N SER A 42 1.64 9.88 -17.80
CA SER A 42 0.80 10.85 -18.50
C SER A 42 0.06 11.73 -17.51
N PHE A 43 0.74 12.75 -16.98
CA PHE A 43 0.11 13.75 -16.11
C PHE A 43 -1.16 14.38 -16.72
N PRO A 44 -1.19 14.75 -18.02
CA PRO A 44 -2.40 15.31 -18.61
C PRO A 44 -3.61 14.36 -18.55
N ILE A 45 -3.44 13.07 -18.84
CA ILE A 45 -4.53 12.09 -18.76
C ILE A 45 -4.92 11.82 -17.30
N LEU A 46 -3.95 11.75 -16.39
CA LEU A 46 -4.24 11.61 -14.96
C LEU A 46 -5.07 12.77 -14.44
N GLU A 47 -4.74 14.01 -14.81
CA GLU A 47 -5.54 15.21 -14.50
C GLU A 47 -6.96 15.11 -15.08
N LEU A 48 -7.12 14.64 -16.32
CA LEU A 48 -8.46 14.44 -16.90
C LEU A 48 -9.30 13.46 -16.07
N PHE A 49 -8.71 12.35 -15.63
CA PHE A 49 -9.41 11.37 -14.80
C PHE A 49 -9.80 11.92 -13.44
N LEU A 50 -8.90 12.67 -12.78
CA LEU A 50 -9.23 13.31 -11.50
C LEU A 50 -10.33 14.37 -11.67
N ASN A 51 -10.27 15.18 -12.74
CA ASN A 51 -11.28 16.19 -13.06
C ASN A 51 -12.65 15.58 -13.41
N ASP A 52 -12.69 14.38 -14.00
CA ASP A 52 -13.92 13.61 -14.24
C ASP A 52 -14.47 12.93 -12.97
N GLY A 53 -13.75 13.04 -11.85
CA GLY A 53 -14.15 12.53 -10.53
C GLY A 53 -13.65 11.11 -10.23
N PHE A 54 -12.61 10.63 -10.91
CA PHE A 54 -11.96 9.38 -10.53
C PHE A 54 -11.32 9.51 -9.15
N ASP A 55 -11.67 8.60 -8.24
CA ASP A 55 -11.05 8.53 -6.92
C ASP A 55 -9.64 7.92 -7.02
N ILE A 56 -8.62 8.74 -6.77
CA ILE A 56 -7.21 8.35 -6.77
C ILE A 56 -6.89 7.22 -5.76
N ASN A 57 -7.73 7.03 -4.75
CA ASN A 57 -7.60 5.99 -3.75
C ASN A 57 -8.51 4.78 -4.00
N LYS A 58 -9.23 4.77 -5.13
CA LYS A 58 -10.13 3.66 -5.49
C LYS A 58 -9.35 2.35 -5.46
N GLN A 59 -9.90 1.35 -4.79
CA GLN A 59 -9.38 -0.02 -4.82
C GLN A 59 -10.44 -0.91 -5.45
N VAL A 60 -10.04 -1.72 -6.44
CA VAL A 60 -10.95 -2.69 -7.08
C VAL A 60 -11.36 -3.77 -6.07
N ARG A 61 -10.38 -4.22 -5.27
CA ARG A 61 -10.53 -5.16 -4.15
C ARG A 61 -9.43 -4.91 -3.12
N GLY A 62 -9.65 -5.35 -1.88
CA GLY A 62 -8.68 -5.14 -0.79
C GLY A 62 -7.35 -5.88 -0.93
N ASP A 63 -7.28 -6.90 -1.81
CA ASP A 63 -6.06 -7.63 -2.19
C ASP A 63 -5.32 -6.99 -3.37
N TYR A 64 -5.97 -6.08 -4.12
CA TYR A 64 -5.33 -5.36 -5.21
C TYR A 64 -4.49 -4.20 -4.67
N PRO A 65 -3.34 -3.92 -5.30
CA PRO A 65 -2.49 -2.85 -4.83
C PRO A 65 -3.11 -1.49 -5.17
N PRO A 66 -3.02 -0.50 -4.25
CA PRO A 66 -3.57 0.82 -4.46
C PRO A 66 -2.88 1.52 -5.63
N PRO A 67 -3.52 2.46 -6.34
CA PRO A 67 -2.94 3.12 -7.51
C PRO A 67 -1.50 3.63 -7.29
N LEU A 68 -1.22 4.19 -6.12
CA LEU A 68 0.11 4.70 -5.76
C LEU A 68 1.23 3.65 -5.84
N SER A 69 0.94 2.36 -5.63
CA SER A 69 1.96 1.30 -5.72
C SER A 69 2.59 1.20 -7.10
N TYR A 70 1.84 1.58 -8.14
CA TYR A 70 2.27 1.52 -9.54
C TYR A 70 3.16 2.70 -9.93
N ALA A 71 3.25 3.74 -9.10
CA ALA A 71 4.10 4.90 -9.34
C ALA A 71 5.45 4.82 -8.62
N LEU A 72 5.66 3.83 -7.73
CA LEU A 72 6.79 3.81 -6.78
C LEU A 72 8.17 3.65 -7.42
N ASP A 73 8.25 3.18 -8.66
CA ASP A 73 9.50 3.14 -9.44
C ASP A 73 9.84 4.49 -10.09
N ASP A 74 8.93 5.46 -10.02
CA ASP A 74 9.10 6.81 -10.57
C ASP A 74 8.83 7.89 -9.52
N MET A 75 9.89 8.60 -9.13
CA MET A 75 9.81 9.60 -8.06
C MET A 75 8.90 10.79 -8.41
N GLU A 76 8.87 11.21 -9.67
CA GLU A 76 8.05 12.34 -10.11
C GLU A 76 6.56 11.99 -10.05
N THR A 77 6.18 10.83 -10.58
CA THR A 77 4.81 10.31 -10.55
C THR A 77 4.36 10.02 -9.12
N THR A 78 5.23 9.44 -8.29
CA THR A 78 4.95 9.24 -6.85
C THR A 78 4.62 10.57 -6.16
N LYS A 79 5.45 11.61 -6.36
CA LYS A 79 5.23 12.94 -5.78
C LYS A 79 3.94 13.56 -6.29
N TRP A 80 3.67 13.46 -7.59
CA TRP A 80 2.44 13.98 -8.19
C TRP A 80 1.21 13.29 -7.59
N MET A 81 1.17 11.96 -7.51
CA MET A 81 0.03 11.23 -6.97
C MET A 81 -0.28 11.65 -5.53
N ILE A 82 0.77 11.87 -4.73
CA ILE A 82 0.62 12.28 -3.34
C ILE A 82 0.17 13.73 -3.22
N ALA A 83 0.69 14.63 -4.07
CA ALA A 83 0.17 15.99 -4.17
C ALA A 83 -1.33 16.02 -4.53
N HIS A 84 -1.81 14.99 -5.25
CA HIS A 84 -3.21 14.81 -5.63
C HIS A 84 -4.02 13.92 -4.66
N GLY A 85 -3.49 13.67 -3.45
CA GLY A 85 -4.23 13.01 -2.37
C GLY A 85 -4.17 11.48 -2.36
N ALA A 86 -3.28 10.86 -3.14
CA ALA A 86 -3.02 9.43 -3.00
C ALA A 86 -2.50 9.10 -1.60
N LEU A 87 -3.09 8.11 -0.94
CA LEU A 87 -2.73 7.71 0.41
C LEU A 87 -1.48 6.81 0.37
N PRO A 88 -0.33 7.28 0.88
CA PRO A 88 0.89 6.47 0.94
C PRO A 88 0.82 5.30 1.93
N ASN A 89 -0.30 5.16 2.63
CA ASN A 89 -0.57 4.08 3.58
C ASN A 89 -1.79 3.22 3.20
N ALA A 90 -2.30 3.34 1.98
CA ALA A 90 -3.40 2.49 1.54
C ALA A 90 -3.00 1.01 1.73
N ARG A 91 -3.87 0.23 2.38
CA ARG A 91 -3.59 -1.16 2.72
C ARG A 91 -3.32 -1.93 1.42
N CYS A 92 -2.14 -2.52 1.34
CA CYS A 92 -1.73 -3.41 0.27
C CYS A 92 -0.93 -4.57 0.84
N GLU A 93 -1.18 -5.79 0.39
CA GLU A 93 -0.35 -6.94 0.74
C GLU A 93 1.05 -6.87 0.11
N THR A 94 1.25 -6.04 -0.92
CA THR A 94 2.53 -5.92 -1.64
C THR A 94 3.40 -4.79 -1.08
N GLY A 95 4.43 -5.18 -0.33
CA GLY A 95 5.27 -4.31 0.48
C GLY A 95 6.44 -3.63 -0.22
N ASN A 96 6.19 -2.54 -0.94
CA ASN A 96 7.22 -1.57 -1.33
C ASN A 96 7.10 -0.33 -0.42
N THR A 97 7.86 -0.31 0.67
CA THR A 97 7.68 0.67 1.76
C THR A 97 8.66 1.85 1.72
N GLU A 98 9.76 1.76 0.99
CA GLU A 98 10.86 2.73 1.03
C GLU A 98 10.47 4.12 0.49
N TYR A 99 9.81 4.16 -0.67
CA TYR A 99 9.41 5.43 -1.32
C TYR A 99 8.23 6.14 -0.64
N LEU A 100 7.42 5.42 0.12
CA LEU A 100 6.20 5.95 0.72
C LEU A 100 6.50 6.96 1.84
N PHE A 101 7.60 6.80 2.59
CA PHE A 101 7.93 7.67 3.74
C PHE A 101 8.43 9.05 3.38
N ASP A 102 9.28 9.16 2.36
CA ASP A 102 9.77 10.46 1.88
C ASP A 102 8.64 11.30 1.28
N ALA A 103 7.52 10.63 0.98
CA ALA A 103 6.32 11.21 0.42
C ALA A 103 5.16 11.31 1.44
N GLY A 104 5.45 11.24 2.75
CA GLY A 104 4.47 11.54 3.80
C GLY A 104 3.66 10.34 4.33
N ALA A 105 4.02 9.10 3.98
CA ALA A 105 3.51 7.92 4.68
C ALA A 105 3.72 8.04 6.18
N SER A 106 2.61 8.05 6.90
CA SER A 106 2.62 7.78 8.33
C SER A 106 2.81 6.29 8.57
N VAL A 107 3.93 5.92 9.19
CA VAL A 107 4.18 4.59 9.76
C VAL A 107 3.04 4.05 10.65
N LYS A 108 2.12 4.90 11.12
CA LYS A 108 0.99 4.52 11.99
C LYS A 108 -0.18 3.88 11.23
N PHE A 109 -0.36 4.23 9.95
CA PHE A 109 -1.44 3.71 9.11
C PHE A 109 -0.87 2.65 8.16
N GLY A 110 -1.64 1.60 7.88
CA GLY A 110 -1.18 0.46 7.07
C GLY A 110 -0.22 -0.50 7.79
N GLN A 111 0.27 -0.17 8.99
CA GLN A 111 1.14 -1.02 9.83
C GLN A 111 2.27 -1.71 9.03
N PRO A 112 3.06 -0.95 8.26
CA PRO A 112 3.99 -1.48 7.25
C PRO A 112 5.04 -2.44 7.81
N LEU A 113 5.44 -2.26 9.08
CA LEU A 113 6.35 -3.19 9.75
C LEU A 113 5.78 -4.62 9.86
N HIS A 114 4.48 -4.78 10.13
CA HIS A 114 3.84 -6.11 10.17
C HIS A 114 3.97 -6.79 8.81
N PHE A 115 3.63 -6.07 7.74
CA PHE A 115 3.70 -6.60 6.39
C PHE A 115 5.14 -6.86 5.95
N ALA A 116 6.08 -6.01 6.30
CA ALA A 116 7.48 -6.20 5.96
C ALA A 116 8.06 -7.44 6.67
N VAL A 117 7.71 -7.69 7.93
CA VAL A 117 8.11 -8.91 8.66
C VAL A 117 7.42 -10.16 8.10
N ARG A 118 6.09 -10.13 7.91
CA ARG A 118 5.31 -11.24 7.35
C ARG A 118 5.82 -11.69 5.98
N HIS A 119 6.23 -10.73 5.15
CA HIS A 119 6.80 -10.99 3.81
C HIS A 119 8.33 -11.10 3.81
N GLN A 120 8.96 -11.17 4.98
CA GLN A 120 10.40 -11.34 5.16
C GLN A 120 11.24 -10.38 4.30
N ARG A 121 10.85 -9.11 4.29
CA ARG A 121 11.57 -8.06 3.56
C ARG A 121 13.00 -7.92 4.07
N PRO A 122 13.92 -7.42 3.24
CA PRO A 122 15.32 -7.22 3.64
C PRO A 122 15.44 -6.42 4.94
N GLN A 123 16.48 -6.73 5.74
CA GLN A 123 16.76 -6.02 6.99
C GLN A 123 16.83 -4.50 6.81
N ALA A 124 17.34 -4.01 5.67
CA ALA A 124 17.38 -2.59 5.34
C ALA A 124 15.98 -1.95 5.36
N THR A 125 14.98 -2.62 4.78
CA THR A 125 13.58 -2.17 4.77
C THR A 125 13.00 -2.15 6.19
N ILE A 126 13.27 -3.19 6.99
CA ILE A 126 12.82 -3.25 8.39
C ILE A 126 13.44 -2.11 9.21
N GLN A 127 14.73 -1.87 9.05
CA GLN A 127 15.42 -0.80 9.77
C GLN A 127 14.92 0.58 9.35
N LEU A 128 14.67 0.80 8.06
CA LEU A 128 14.08 2.04 7.56
C LEU A 128 12.73 2.32 8.21
N LEU A 129 11.86 1.30 8.28
CA LEU A 129 10.55 1.41 8.90
C LEU A 129 10.64 1.83 10.38
N LEU A 130 11.54 1.18 11.13
CA LEU A 130 11.78 1.51 12.53
C LEU A 130 12.33 2.93 12.70
N ASN A 131 13.29 3.34 11.85
CA ASN A 131 13.85 4.69 11.87
C ASN A 131 12.80 5.77 11.56
N LYS A 132 11.80 5.45 10.74
CA LYS A 132 10.66 6.35 10.45
C LYS A 132 9.58 6.31 11.55
N GLY A 133 9.79 5.56 12.63
CA GLY A 133 8.91 5.53 13.82
C GLY A 133 7.85 4.42 13.81
N ALA A 134 8.00 3.38 12.99
CA ALA A 134 7.06 2.26 13.01
C ALA A 134 7.07 1.56 14.38
N SER A 135 5.87 1.38 14.94
CA SER A 135 5.70 0.77 16.26
C SER A 135 6.12 -0.70 16.25
N ILE A 136 7.24 -1.02 16.90
CA ILE A 136 7.78 -2.39 16.96
C ILE A 136 6.91 -3.35 17.76
N ASN A 137 6.12 -2.82 18.70
CA ASN A 137 5.32 -3.58 19.67
C ASN A 137 3.81 -3.44 19.49
N GLN A 138 3.36 -2.70 18.46
CA GLN A 138 1.93 -2.53 18.22
C GLN A 138 1.33 -3.84 17.72
N VAL A 139 0.23 -4.30 18.32
CA VAL A 139 -0.53 -5.45 17.83
C VAL A 139 -1.26 -5.09 16.53
N MET A 140 -1.24 -5.97 15.53
CA MET A 140 -1.90 -5.73 14.24
C MET A 140 -3.38 -5.38 14.42
N PHE A 141 -3.86 -4.37 13.70
CA PHE A 141 -5.23 -3.83 13.76
C PHE A 141 -5.72 -3.28 15.11
N SER A 142 -4.90 -3.25 16.16
CA SER A 142 -5.31 -2.74 17.50
C SER A 142 -5.87 -1.31 17.51
N ASN A 143 -5.53 -0.48 16.51
CA ASN A 143 -6.04 0.87 16.32
C ASN A 143 -7.24 0.96 15.34
N HIS A 144 -7.78 -0.17 14.89
CA HIS A 144 -8.91 -0.25 13.97
C HIS A 144 -9.85 -1.41 14.35
N SER A 145 -10.81 -1.11 15.24
CA SER A 145 -11.68 -2.10 15.87
C SER A 145 -12.37 -3.06 14.90
N ALA A 146 -12.87 -2.56 13.76
CA ALA A 146 -13.54 -3.40 12.76
C ALA A 146 -12.61 -4.47 12.17
N SER A 147 -11.37 -4.10 11.81
CA SER A 147 -10.39 -5.09 11.35
C SER A 147 -9.90 -5.98 12.48
N TYR A 148 -9.73 -5.45 13.69
CA TYR A 148 -9.31 -6.26 14.83
C TYR A 148 -10.30 -7.40 15.07
N LEU A 149 -11.60 -7.10 15.18
CA LEU A 149 -12.66 -8.09 15.36
C LEU A 149 -12.72 -9.10 14.20
N GLN A 150 -12.52 -8.64 12.97
CA GLN A 150 -12.52 -9.51 11.79
C GLN A 150 -11.38 -10.55 11.82
N PHE A 151 -10.21 -10.17 12.34
CA PHE A 151 -9.00 -11.00 12.29
C PHE A 151 -8.55 -11.55 13.66
N GLU A 152 -9.30 -11.26 14.74
CA GLU A 152 -8.99 -11.68 16.11
C GLU A 152 -8.81 -13.20 16.23
N CYS A 153 -9.64 -13.98 15.54
CA CYS A 153 -9.57 -15.44 15.56
C CYS A 153 -8.28 -16.00 14.93
N LEU A 154 -7.57 -15.21 14.12
CA LEU A 154 -6.31 -15.62 13.48
C LEU A 154 -5.08 -15.48 14.39
N GLY A 155 -5.22 -14.94 15.60
CA GLY A 155 -4.06 -14.66 16.46
C GLY A 155 -3.18 -13.56 15.85
N VAL A 156 -3.79 -12.41 15.57
CA VAL A 156 -3.06 -11.22 15.12
C VAL A 156 -2.28 -10.65 16.31
N GLY A 157 -0.97 -10.45 16.12
CA GLY A 157 -0.04 -10.07 17.19
C GLY A 157 0.84 -8.90 16.80
N ALA A 158 1.80 -8.58 17.67
CA ALA A 158 2.91 -7.67 17.34
C ALA A 158 3.81 -8.27 16.23
N PRO A 159 4.65 -7.47 15.54
CA PRO A 159 5.56 -7.95 14.49
C PRO A 159 6.39 -9.19 14.87
N LEU A 160 6.75 -9.34 16.16
CA LEU A 160 7.49 -10.50 16.65
C LEU A 160 6.73 -11.84 16.49
N HIS A 161 5.39 -11.84 16.54
CA HIS A 161 4.59 -13.04 16.27
C HIS A 161 4.72 -13.49 14.81
N GLU A 162 4.73 -12.56 13.87
CA GLU A 162 4.91 -12.88 12.45
C GLU A 162 6.32 -13.40 12.18
N ALA A 163 7.34 -12.83 12.84
CA ALA A 163 8.70 -13.36 12.78
C ALA A 163 8.79 -14.79 13.37
N ALA A 164 8.14 -15.04 14.51
CA ALA A 164 8.05 -16.36 15.12
C ALA A 164 7.35 -17.39 14.22
N LYS A 165 6.18 -17.05 13.65
CA LYS A 165 5.44 -17.90 12.70
C LYS A 165 6.29 -18.27 11.48
N SER A 166 7.10 -17.34 10.98
CA SER A 166 8.02 -17.59 9.86
C SER A 166 9.23 -18.46 10.22
N LYS A 167 9.47 -18.71 11.53
CA LYS A 167 10.66 -19.40 12.07
C LYS A 167 12.00 -18.77 11.63
N ASN A 168 11.97 -17.51 11.20
CA ASN A 168 13.14 -16.79 10.73
C ASN A 168 13.92 -16.23 11.93
N LYS A 169 14.91 -17.00 12.41
CA LYS A 169 15.78 -16.61 13.53
C LYS A 169 16.49 -15.27 13.31
N GLY A 170 16.79 -14.92 12.05
CA GLY A 170 17.39 -13.64 11.69
C GLY A 170 16.45 -12.47 11.98
N LEU A 171 15.19 -12.56 11.52
CA LEU A 171 14.16 -11.56 11.80
C LEU A 171 13.82 -11.48 13.28
N ILE A 172 13.72 -12.61 13.99
CA ILE A 172 13.50 -12.63 15.44
C ILE A 172 14.61 -11.86 16.16
N LYS A 173 15.89 -12.17 15.86
CA LYS A 173 17.03 -11.46 16.43
C LYS A 173 17.03 -9.98 16.09
N LEU A 174 16.71 -9.62 14.85
CA LEU A 174 16.64 -8.22 14.41
C LEU A 174 15.59 -7.43 15.19
N LEU A 175 14.39 -7.99 15.35
CA LEU A 175 13.30 -7.34 16.09
C LEU A 175 13.64 -7.22 17.59
N LEU A 176 14.14 -8.29 18.22
CA LEU A 176 14.56 -8.25 19.62
C LEU A 176 15.68 -7.23 19.86
N ALA A 177 16.67 -7.17 18.96
CA ALA A 177 17.75 -6.18 19.04
C ALA A 177 17.26 -4.73 18.90
N ASN A 178 16.10 -4.52 18.26
CA ASN A 178 15.46 -3.22 18.12
C ASN A 178 14.37 -2.96 19.20
N GLY A 179 14.29 -3.79 20.25
CA GLY A 179 13.39 -3.58 21.39
C GLY A 179 11.99 -4.20 21.26
N ALA A 180 11.84 -5.23 20.42
CA ALA A 180 10.60 -6.01 20.40
C ALA A 180 10.39 -6.74 21.74
N ASP A 181 9.20 -6.63 22.30
CA ASP A 181 8.83 -7.20 23.59
C ASP A 181 8.13 -8.56 23.39
N PRO A 182 8.75 -9.68 23.81
CA PRO A 182 8.17 -11.01 23.68
C PRO A 182 7.08 -11.31 24.71
N SER A 183 6.82 -10.42 25.68
CA SER A 183 5.77 -10.59 26.68
C SER A 183 4.39 -10.13 26.20
N ILE A 184 4.31 -9.49 25.03
CA ILE A 184 3.05 -9.03 24.45
C ILE A 184 2.28 -10.22 23.88
N PRO A 185 1.04 -10.49 24.33
CA PRO A 185 0.22 -11.54 23.74
C PRO A 185 -0.40 -11.11 22.40
N ASP A 186 -0.65 -12.07 21.52
CA ASP A 186 -1.54 -11.90 20.39
C ASP A 186 -3.01 -11.79 20.81
N SER A 187 -3.89 -11.61 19.82
CA SER A 187 -5.34 -11.54 20.02
C SER A 187 -5.97 -12.82 20.58
N ARG A 188 -5.23 -13.92 20.70
CA ARG A 188 -5.65 -15.18 21.32
C ARG A 188 -4.98 -15.42 22.69
N GLY A 189 -4.27 -14.43 23.22
CA GLY A 189 -3.56 -14.54 24.49
C GLY A 189 -2.27 -15.38 24.42
N LYS A 190 -1.73 -15.64 23.22
CA LYS A 190 -0.51 -16.42 23.02
C LYS A 190 0.70 -15.52 22.90
N LEU A 191 1.83 -15.96 23.45
CA LEU A 191 3.13 -15.31 23.27
C LEU A 191 3.79 -15.83 21.98
N PRO A 192 4.73 -15.08 21.39
CA PRO A 192 5.47 -15.53 20.22
C PRO A 192 6.31 -16.79 20.53
N GLU A 193 6.27 -17.79 19.65
CA GLU A 193 7.07 -19.02 19.75
C GLU A 193 8.50 -18.79 19.21
N LEU A 194 9.43 -18.36 20.07
CA LEU A 194 10.80 -17.94 19.70
C LEU A 194 11.81 -19.09 19.53
#